data_AF-A0A0V0I544-F1
#
_entry.id   AF-A0A0V0I544-F1
#
_cell.length_a   1.000
_cell.length_b   1.000
_cell.length_c   1.000
_cell.angle_alpha   90.00
_cell.angle_beta   90.00
_cell.angle_gamma   90.00
#
_symmetry.space_group_name_H-M   'P 1'
#
loop_
_entity.id
_entity.type
_entity.pdbx_description
1 polymer ?
#
loop_
_entity_poly.entity_id
_entity_poly.type
_entity_poly.pdbx_seq_one_letter_code
_entity_poly.pdbx_strand_id
1 'polypeptide(L)'
;MAKEGPNWDGLLKWSLSHADGTNPPSRNLSEEDRRWFMEAMQAQTVDVIKRMKEITLVMQTPEQVLESQGVTSQDIEDMLDELQEHVESIDMANDLNSIGGLVPLLGYLKNSHANIRAKAAEVVSTIVQNNPRSQQLVMEANGLEPLLSNFTSDPDVTARTKALGAISSLIRHNKPAIAAFRLANGYAALRDALSSENVRFQRKALNVIHYLLQENHSDCNVVTELGFPRVMMHLASSDDGEVREGALRGLLELAQNKSGEVAGSSSIEENEKLKQILQERIRGISSMSPEDLGAAKEERQLVDSLWNTCYNEPSSLREKGLVVLPGEDALPPDVASKHFEPPLRAWAANRNEDTMSSNEKKQAPLLLGLGPPTQDPPAQNSFSGAMPGEENRDTSA
;
A
#
# COMPACT_ATOMS: atom_id res chain seq x y z
N MET A 1 -15.56 -29.12 -32.17
CA MET A 1 -17.01 -28.88 -32.09
C MET A 1 -17.23 -27.86 -30.99
N ALA A 2 -17.36 -26.58 -31.35
CA ALA A 2 -17.60 -25.49 -30.41
C ALA A 2 -19.11 -25.19 -30.38
N LYS A 3 -19.84 -25.89 -29.52
CA LYS A 3 -21.25 -25.62 -29.20
C LYS A 3 -21.53 -26.17 -27.82
N GLU A 4 -21.19 -25.38 -26.80
CA GLU A 4 -21.82 -25.35 -25.47
C GLU A 4 -20.98 -24.40 -24.60
N GLY A 5 -21.04 -23.11 -24.94
CA GLY A 5 -20.67 -22.08 -23.97
C GLY A 5 -21.75 -22.00 -22.87
N PRO A 6 -21.44 -21.45 -21.69
CA PRO A 6 -22.39 -21.43 -20.57
C PRO A 6 -23.67 -20.68 -20.96
N ASN A 7 -24.83 -21.24 -20.58
CA ASN A 7 -26.13 -20.62 -20.84
C ASN A 7 -26.36 -19.48 -19.83
N TRP A 8 -25.61 -18.39 -19.98
CA TRP A 8 -25.71 -17.17 -19.16
C TRP A 8 -27.12 -16.58 -19.19
N ASP A 9 -27.80 -16.69 -20.32
CA ASP A 9 -29.21 -16.29 -20.47
C ASP A 9 -30.12 -17.15 -19.59
N GLY A 10 -29.83 -18.45 -19.46
CA GLY A 10 -30.49 -19.35 -18.51
C GLY A 10 -30.24 -18.98 -17.05
N LEU A 11 -28.98 -18.69 -16.67
CA LEU A 11 -28.63 -18.30 -15.29
C LEU A 11 -29.24 -16.95 -14.91
N LEU A 12 -29.23 -15.99 -15.84
CA LEU A 12 -29.84 -14.67 -15.65
C LEU A 12 -31.36 -14.78 -15.54
N LYS A 13 -32.02 -15.54 -16.43
CA LYS A 13 -33.47 -15.79 -16.38
C LYS A 13 -33.87 -16.49 -15.09
N TRP A 14 -33.07 -17.44 -14.63
CA TRP A 14 -33.28 -18.11 -13.35
C TRP A 14 -33.10 -17.13 -12.18
N SER A 15 -32.03 -16.31 -12.17
CA SER A 15 -31.82 -15.32 -11.11
C SER A 15 -32.95 -14.29 -11.06
N LEU A 16 -33.41 -13.81 -12.22
CA LEU A 16 -34.54 -12.89 -12.35
C LEU A 16 -35.87 -13.54 -11.90
N SER A 17 -36.11 -14.82 -12.22
CA SER A 17 -37.32 -15.52 -11.78
C SER A 17 -37.36 -15.81 -10.28
N HIS A 18 -36.20 -15.76 -9.62
CA HIS A 18 -36.07 -15.97 -8.17
C HIS A 18 -35.87 -14.66 -7.39
N ALA A 19 -35.79 -13.51 -8.07
CA ALA A 19 -35.62 -12.18 -7.49
C ALA A 19 -36.93 -11.35 -7.51
N ASP A 20 -38.07 -11.99 -7.22
CA ASP A 20 -39.34 -11.28 -7.08
C ASP A 20 -39.44 -10.71 -5.65
N GLY A 21 -39.07 -9.43 -5.48
CA GLY A 21 -39.01 -8.72 -4.19
C GLY A 21 -40.35 -8.51 -3.49
N THR A 22 -41.40 -9.22 -3.89
CA THR A 22 -42.78 -9.10 -3.40
C THR A 22 -43.22 -10.27 -2.51
N ASN A 23 -42.41 -11.34 -2.36
CA ASN A 23 -42.71 -12.47 -1.49
C ASN A 23 -41.66 -12.65 -0.37
N PRO A 24 -42.06 -12.92 0.89
CA PRO A 24 -41.11 -13.27 1.95
C PRO A 24 -40.34 -14.55 1.59
N PRO A 25 -39.08 -14.72 2.04
CA PRO A 25 -38.19 -15.78 1.58
C PRO A 25 -38.61 -17.12 2.21
N SER A 26 -39.60 -17.79 1.63
CA SER A 26 -40.16 -19.04 2.15
C SER A 26 -40.23 -20.15 1.11
N ARG A 27 -39.30 -20.14 0.14
CA ARG A 27 -39.10 -21.27 -0.77
C ARG A 27 -37.72 -21.87 -0.55
N ASN A 28 -37.68 -23.03 0.09
CA ASN A 28 -36.49 -23.86 0.18
C ASN A 28 -36.07 -24.25 -1.24
N LEU A 29 -34.86 -23.87 -1.66
CA LEU A 29 -34.25 -24.35 -2.90
C LEU A 29 -34.32 -25.88 -2.95
N SER A 30 -34.75 -26.44 -4.09
CA SER A 30 -34.71 -27.89 -4.25
C SER A 30 -33.25 -28.38 -4.19
N GLU A 31 -33.02 -29.59 -3.68
CA GLU A 31 -31.65 -30.12 -3.61
C GLU A 31 -31.02 -30.26 -5.01
N GLU A 32 -31.84 -30.47 -6.04
CA GLU A 32 -31.42 -30.57 -7.43
C GLU A 32 -30.95 -29.21 -7.96
N ASP A 33 -31.69 -28.13 -7.70
CA ASP A 33 -31.28 -26.78 -8.08
C ASP A 33 -30.01 -26.34 -7.35
N ARG A 34 -29.88 -26.71 -6.07
CA ARG A 34 -28.68 -26.41 -5.27
C ARG A 34 -27.46 -27.16 -5.80
N ARG A 35 -27.62 -28.44 -6.17
CA ARG A 35 -26.54 -29.25 -6.77
C ARG A 35 -26.15 -28.72 -8.14
N TRP A 36 -27.12 -28.44 -9.00
CA TRP A 36 -26.87 -27.86 -10.33
C TRP A 36 -26.12 -26.53 -10.24
N PHE A 37 -26.54 -25.64 -9.32
CA PHE A 37 -25.86 -24.36 -9.12
C PHE A 37 -24.43 -24.54 -8.59
N MET A 38 -24.23 -25.41 -7.58
CA MET A 38 -22.88 -25.71 -7.08
C MET A 38 -22.00 -26.35 -8.16
N GLU A 39 -22.54 -27.24 -8.98
CA GLU A 39 -21.82 -27.90 -10.07
C GLU A 39 -21.47 -26.91 -11.19
N ALA A 40 -22.39 -26.03 -11.58
CA ALA A 40 -22.13 -24.96 -12.55
C ALA A 40 -21.11 -23.93 -12.04
N MET A 41 -21.15 -23.60 -10.74
CA MET A 41 -20.14 -22.74 -10.12
C MET A 41 -18.77 -23.43 -10.03
N GLN A 42 -18.74 -24.71 -9.61
CA GLN A 42 -17.49 -25.48 -9.46
C GLN A 42 -16.84 -25.81 -10.80
N ALA A 43 -17.63 -26.07 -11.84
CA ALA A 43 -17.14 -26.27 -13.20
C ALA A 43 -16.49 -25.00 -13.79
N GLN A 44 -16.84 -23.82 -13.27
CA GLN A 44 -16.32 -22.52 -13.72
C GLN A 44 -15.19 -21.97 -12.82
N THR A 45 -15.10 -22.38 -11.55
CA THR A 45 -13.94 -22.09 -10.72
C THR A 45 -12.78 -22.97 -11.18
N VAL A 46 -11.84 -22.38 -11.93
CA VAL A 46 -10.49 -22.96 -12.08
C VAL A 46 -10.03 -23.28 -10.67
N ASP A 47 -9.62 -24.53 -10.42
CA ASP A 47 -8.97 -24.89 -9.16
C ASP A 47 -7.61 -24.19 -9.14
N VAL A 48 -7.63 -22.92 -8.70
CA VAL A 48 -6.47 -22.03 -8.67
C VAL A 48 -5.34 -22.67 -7.88
N ILE A 49 -5.67 -23.39 -6.80
CA ILE A 49 -4.69 -24.10 -5.98
C ILE A 49 -4.04 -25.23 -6.78
N LYS A 50 -4.82 -26.01 -7.54
CA LYS A 50 -4.26 -27.03 -8.45
C LYS A 50 -3.36 -26.38 -9.51
N ARG A 51 -3.77 -25.27 -10.12
CA ARG A 51 -2.97 -24.57 -11.13
C ARG A 51 -1.66 -24.02 -10.53
N MET A 52 -1.72 -23.39 -9.36
CA MET A 52 -0.53 -22.94 -8.64
C MET A 52 0.42 -24.08 -8.26
N LYS A 53 -0.10 -25.28 -7.96
CA LYS A 53 0.73 -26.48 -7.74
C LYS A 53 1.43 -26.94 -9.01
N GLU A 54 0.77 -26.88 -10.16
CA GLU A 54 1.39 -27.17 -11.46
C GLU A 54 2.51 -26.17 -11.76
N ILE A 55 2.25 -24.86 -11.58
CA ILE A 55 3.27 -23.81 -11.72
C ILE A 55 4.44 -24.05 -10.76
N THR A 56 4.15 -24.40 -9.51
CA THR A 56 5.17 -24.72 -8.50
C THR A 56 6.05 -25.89 -8.93
N LEU A 57 5.47 -26.93 -9.54
CA LEU A 57 6.23 -28.08 -10.05
C LEU A 57 7.16 -27.67 -11.21
N VAL A 58 6.69 -26.81 -12.11
CA VAL A 58 7.52 -26.25 -13.19
C VAL A 58 8.67 -25.44 -12.59
N MET A 59 8.41 -24.59 -11.58
CA MET A 59 9.47 -23.82 -10.89
C MET A 59 10.50 -24.69 -10.15
N GLN A 60 10.12 -25.88 -9.71
CA GLN A 60 11.04 -26.83 -9.06
C GLN A 60 11.86 -27.65 -10.06
N THR A 61 11.47 -27.65 -11.33
CA THR A 61 12.13 -28.43 -12.38
C THR A 61 13.43 -27.74 -12.80
N PRO A 62 14.58 -28.45 -12.89
CA PRO A 62 15.84 -27.85 -13.32
C PRO A 62 15.74 -27.20 -14.71
N GLU A 63 16.37 -26.03 -14.87
CA GLU A 63 16.34 -25.25 -16.12
C GLU A 63 16.76 -26.08 -17.35
N GLN A 64 17.76 -26.95 -17.22
CA GLN A 64 18.22 -27.80 -18.34
C GLN A 64 17.13 -28.77 -18.83
N VAL A 65 16.27 -29.23 -17.91
CA VAL A 65 15.16 -30.11 -18.23
C VAL A 65 14.06 -29.32 -18.93
N LEU A 66 13.75 -28.12 -18.46
CA LEU A 66 12.79 -27.22 -19.11
C LEU A 66 13.22 -26.87 -20.54
N GLU A 67 14.50 -26.50 -20.73
CA GLU A 67 15.08 -26.23 -22.05
C GLU A 67 14.99 -27.46 -22.97
N SER A 68 15.27 -28.66 -22.45
CA SER A 68 15.16 -29.92 -23.22
C SER A 68 13.73 -30.25 -23.64
N GLN A 69 12.74 -29.77 -22.89
CA GLN A 69 11.32 -29.90 -23.19
C GLN A 69 10.81 -28.79 -24.11
N GLY A 70 11.68 -27.86 -24.54
CA GLY A 70 11.33 -26.76 -25.42
C GLY A 70 10.66 -25.58 -24.72
N VAL A 71 10.72 -25.52 -23.39
CA VAL A 71 10.22 -24.37 -22.63
C VAL A 71 11.18 -23.20 -22.83
N THR A 72 10.66 -22.08 -23.34
CA THR A 72 11.42 -20.86 -23.59
C THR A 72 11.39 -19.93 -22.38
N SER A 73 12.27 -18.93 -22.35
CA SER A 73 12.23 -17.90 -21.30
C SER A 73 10.89 -17.15 -21.28
N GLN A 74 10.27 -16.94 -22.45
CA GLN A 74 8.97 -16.29 -22.57
C GLN A 74 7.86 -17.14 -21.92
N ASP A 75 7.89 -18.46 -22.10
CA ASP A 75 6.91 -19.35 -21.46
C ASP A 75 7.02 -19.28 -19.92
N ILE A 76 8.23 -19.11 -19.40
CA ILE A 76 8.48 -18.91 -17.96
C ILE A 76 7.94 -17.54 -17.50
N GLU A 77 8.12 -16.48 -18.29
CA GLU A 77 7.56 -15.17 -17.99
C GLU A 77 6.04 -15.20 -17.94
N ASP A 78 5.40 -15.78 -18.96
CA ASP A 78 3.95 -15.90 -19.03
C ASP A 78 3.39 -16.74 -17.87
N MET A 79 4.12 -17.79 -17.46
CA MET A 79 3.79 -18.59 -16.27
C MET A 79 3.91 -17.78 -14.96
N LEU A 80 4.93 -16.93 -14.83
CA LEU A 80 5.08 -16.05 -13.66
C LEU A 80 4.01 -14.96 -13.64
N ASP A 81 3.57 -14.48 -14.80
CA ASP A 81 2.45 -13.55 -14.92
C ASP A 81 1.13 -14.19 -14.49
N GLU A 82 0.85 -15.43 -14.94
CA GLU A 82 -0.30 -16.19 -14.46
C GLU A 82 -0.24 -16.41 -12.93
N LEU A 83 0.95 -16.72 -12.40
CA LEU A 83 1.13 -16.86 -10.95
C LEU A 83 0.85 -15.54 -10.23
N GLN A 84 1.30 -14.40 -10.78
CA GLN A 84 1.07 -13.08 -10.21
C GLN A 84 -0.43 -12.81 -10.06
N GLU A 85 -1.22 -13.06 -11.10
CA GLU A 85 -2.68 -12.87 -11.09
C GLU A 85 -3.36 -13.71 -10.00
N HIS A 86 -2.92 -14.96 -9.83
CA HIS A 86 -3.47 -15.83 -8.79
C HIS A 86 -3.16 -15.35 -7.37
N VAL A 87 -1.94 -14.85 -7.13
CA VAL A 87 -1.50 -14.42 -5.80
C VAL A 87 -1.90 -12.99 -5.44
N GLU A 88 -2.66 -12.28 -6.29
CA GLU A 88 -3.30 -11.01 -5.91
C GLU A 88 -4.29 -11.20 -4.74
N SER A 89 -4.87 -12.41 -4.61
CA SER A 89 -5.62 -12.79 -3.43
C SER A 89 -4.69 -13.11 -2.26
N ILE A 90 -4.93 -12.46 -1.11
CA ILE A 90 -4.16 -12.68 0.13
C ILE A 90 -4.15 -14.16 0.54
N ASP A 91 -5.27 -14.87 0.34
CA ASP A 91 -5.37 -16.29 0.67
C ASP A 91 -4.45 -17.13 -0.23
N MET A 92 -4.45 -16.86 -1.54
CA MET A 92 -3.59 -17.56 -2.51
C MET A 92 -2.11 -17.23 -2.29
N ALA A 93 -1.78 -15.97 -1.97
CA ALA A 93 -0.42 -15.59 -1.60
C ALA A 93 0.09 -16.40 -0.38
N ASN A 94 -0.76 -16.61 0.62
CA ASN A 94 -0.41 -17.41 1.80
C ASN A 94 -0.34 -18.92 1.48
N ASP A 95 -1.21 -19.41 0.59
CA ASP A 95 -1.22 -20.80 0.15
C ASP A 95 -0.02 -21.15 -0.73
N LEU A 96 0.55 -20.19 -1.47
CA LEU A 96 1.76 -20.40 -2.28
C LEU A 96 2.92 -20.98 -1.46
N ASN A 97 3.10 -20.51 -0.22
CA ASN A 97 4.11 -21.08 0.66
C ASN A 97 3.72 -22.50 1.12
N SER A 98 2.45 -22.71 1.47
CA SER A 98 1.93 -24.01 1.92
C SER A 98 2.07 -25.11 0.86
N ILE A 99 1.98 -24.76 -0.43
CA ILE A 99 2.20 -25.69 -1.55
C ILE A 99 3.67 -25.82 -1.97
N GLY A 100 4.59 -25.12 -1.29
CA GLY A 100 6.03 -25.19 -1.54
C GLY A 100 6.52 -24.35 -2.73
N GLY A 101 5.73 -23.36 -3.17
CA GLY A 101 6.06 -22.48 -4.31
C GLY A 101 6.92 -21.27 -3.95
N LEU A 102 6.98 -20.88 -2.67
CA LEU A 102 7.74 -19.70 -2.24
C LEU A 102 9.24 -19.83 -2.48
N VAL A 103 9.86 -20.91 -2.02
CA VAL A 103 11.32 -21.11 -2.14
C VAL A 103 11.75 -21.19 -3.62
N PRO A 104 11.07 -21.95 -4.51
CA PRO A 104 11.34 -21.90 -5.95
C PRO A 104 11.22 -20.50 -6.55
N LEU A 105 10.16 -19.75 -6.21
CA LEU A 105 9.98 -18.37 -6.68
C LEU A 105 11.17 -17.46 -6.28
N LEU A 106 11.65 -17.58 -5.04
CA LEU A 106 12.84 -16.85 -4.58
C LEU A 106 14.12 -17.30 -5.31
N GLY A 107 14.19 -18.56 -5.76
CA GLY A 107 15.27 -19.07 -6.61
C GLY A 107 15.31 -18.38 -7.98
N TYR A 108 14.14 -18.06 -8.56
CA TYR A 108 14.03 -17.41 -9.86
C TYR A 108 14.54 -15.96 -9.84
N LEU A 109 14.69 -15.34 -8.66
CA LEU A 109 15.39 -14.07 -8.52
C LEU A 109 16.87 -14.16 -8.92
N LYS A 110 17.46 -15.36 -9.02
CA LYS A 110 18.85 -15.59 -9.44
C LYS A 110 18.97 -16.16 -10.86
N ASN A 111 17.86 -16.17 -11.62
CA ASN A 111 17.84 -16.70 -12.98
C ASN A 111 18.77 -15.91 -13.93
N SER A 112 19.27 -16.56 -14.97
CA SER A 112 20.16 -15.96 -15.96
C SER A 112 19.50 -14.81 -16.75
N HIS A 113 18.18 -14.90 -17.00
CA HIS A 113 17.42 -13.93 -17.75
C HIS A 113 16.86 -12.80 -16.86
N ALA A 114 17.13 -11.56 -17.25
CA ALA A 114 16.74 -10.37 -16.46
C ALA A 114 15.23 -10.18 -16.33
N ASN A 115 14.48 -10.52 -17.38
CA ASN A 115 13.03 -10.47 -17.39
C ASN A 115 12.41 -11.48 -16.42
N ILE A 116 12.92 -12.70 -16.34
CA ILE A 116 12.49 -13.70 -15.33
C ILE A 116 12.79 -13.19 -13.91
N ARG A 117 13.98 -12.61 -13.67
CA ARG A 117 14.30 -11.99 -12.37
C ARG A 117 13.33 -10.85 -12.04
N ALA A 118 12.99 -10.01 -13.02
CA ALA A 118 12.07 -8.90 -12.86
C ALA A 118 10.64 -9.38 -12.54
N LYS A 119 10.14 -10.40 -13.25
CA LYS A 119 8.83 -11.02 -13.02
C LYS A 119 8.76 -11.74 -11.68
N ALA A 120 9.79 -12.50 -11.31
CA ALA A 120 9.87 -13.13 -10.00
C ALA A 120 9.82 -12.09 -8.87
N ALA A 121 10.55 -10.98 -9.01
CA ALA A 121 10.48 -9.88 -8.05
C ALA A 121 9.08 -9.22 -8.01
N GLU A 122 8.39 -9.16 -9.14
CA GLU A 122 7.02 -8.64 -9.21
C GLU A 122 6.03 -9.54 -8.46
N VAL A 123 6.07 -10.86 -8.68
CA VAL A 123 5.27 -11.82 -7.91
C VAL A 123 5.58 -11.71 -6.41
N VAL A 124 6.86 -11.61 -6.03
CA VAL A 124 7.26 -11.41 -4.63
C VAL A 124 6.73 -10.09 -4.07
N SER A 125 6.69 -9.02 -4.87
CA SER A 125 6.08 -7.76 -4.46
C SER A 125 4.60 -7.93 -4.16
N THR A 126 3.86 -8.66 -5.00
CA THR A 126 2.42 -8.90 -4.83
C THR A 126 2.14 -9.71 -3.57
N ILE A 127 2.84 -10.83 -3.34
CA ILE A 127 2.55 -11.70 -2.18
C ILE A 127 2.78 -11.00 -0.85
N VAL A 128 3.76 -10.10 -0.75
CA VAL A 128 4.12 -9.41 0.50
C VAL A 128 3.39 -8.07 0.69
N GLN A 129 2.72 -7.55 -0.34
CA GLN A 129 2.07 -6.25 -0.29
C GLN A 129 0.95 -6.25 0.75
N ASN A 130 1.15 -5.47 1.83
CA ASN A 130 0.20 -5.38 2.95
C ASN A 130 -0.19 -6.76 3.55
N ASN A 131 0.71 -7.75 3.47
CA ASN A 131 0.48 -9.11 3.96
C ASN A 131 1.56 -9.51 4.99
N PRO A 132 1.34 -9.27 6.30
CA PRO A 132 2.32 -9.57 7.34
C PRO A 132 2.78 -11.03 7.39
N ARG A 133 1.88 -11.98 7.08
CA ARG A 133 2.20 -13.42 7.07
C ARG A 133 3.19 -13.74 5.95
N SER A 134 2.90 -13.31 4.73
CA SER A 134 3.81 -13.53 3.60
C SER A 134 5.12 -12.74 3.73
N GLN A 135 5.07 -11.52 4.29
CA GLN A 135 6.28 -10.76 4.65
C GLN A 135 7.19 -11.56 5.59
N GLN A 136 6.63 -12.15 6.65
CA GLN A 136 7.40 -12.99 7.59
C GLN A 136 7.99 -14.22 6.89
N LEU A 137 7.19 -14.94 6.10
CA LEU A 137 7.64 -16.15 5.40
C LEU A 137 8.78 -15.85 4.40
N VAL A 138 8.71 -14.73 3.67
CA VAL A 138 9.78 -14.28 2.78
C VAL A 138 11.06 -13.94 3.56
N MET A 139 10.94 -13.32 4.73
CA MET A 139 12.10 -13.03 5.59
C MET A 139 12.73 -14.31 6.13
N GLU A 140 11.93 -15.28 6.59
CA GLU A 140 12.40 -16.58 7.08
C GLU A 140 13.08 -17.41 5.98
N ALA A 141 12.60 -17.31 4.74
CA ALA A 141 13.21 -17.95 3.57
C ALA A 141 14.43 -17.19 3.02
N ASN A 142 14.93 -16.16 3.73
CA ASN A 142 16.03 -15.31 3.31
C ASN A 142 15.83 -14.65 1.92
N GLY A 143 14.58 -14.31 1.60
CA GLY A 143 14.21 -13.71 0.30
C GLY A 143 14.69 -12.27 0.11
N LEU A 144 15.04 -11.56 1.20
CA LEU A 144 15.56 -10.19 1.11
C LEU A 144 16.95 -10.13 0.46
N GLU A 145 17.81 -11.13 0.67
CA GLU A 145 19.18 -11.17 0.09
C GLU A 145 19.18 -11.13 -1.45
N PRO A 146 18.49 -12.03 -2.17
CA PRO A 146 18.45 -11.98 -3.64
C PRO A 146 17.77 -10.70 -4.16
N LEU A 147 16.76 -10.17 -3.46
CA LEU A 147 16.15 -8.90 -3.83
C LEU A 147 17.14 -7.73 -3.73
N LEU A 148 17.94 -7.68 -2.66
CA LEU A 148 19.00 -6.68 -2.50
C LEU A 148 20.10 -6.83 -3.55
N SER A 149 20.52 -8.06 -3.86
CA SER A 149 21.47 -8.34 -4.93
C SER A 149 20.96 -7.79 -6.26
N ASN A 150 19.70 -8.06 -6.62
CA ASN A 150 19.12 -7.58 -7.86
C ASN A 150 18.95 -6.05 -7.86
N PHE A 151 18.54 -5.45 -6.74
CA PHE A 151 18.41 -3.99 -6.64
C PHE A 151 19.75 -3.27 -6.83
N THR A 152 20.82 -3.80 -6.23
CA THR A 152 22.14 -3.14 -6.20
C THR A 152 22.97 -3.41 -7.45
N SER A 153 22.96 -4.64 -7.97
CA SER A 153 24.01 -5.14 -8.86
C SER A 153 23.50 -5.67 -10.20
N ASP A 154 22.18 -5.75 -10.42
CA ASP A 154 21.64 -6.25 -11.68
C ASP A 154 21.98 -5.29 -12.84
N PRO A 155 22.48 -5.79 -13.99
CA PRO A 155 22.75 -4.96 -15.15
C PRO A 155 21.47 -4.35 -15.76
N ASP A 156 20.31 -5.00 -15.59
CA ASP A 156 19.05 -4.54 -16.13
C ASP A 156 18.28 -3.66 -15.14
N VAL A 157 18.01 -2.41 -15.54
CA VAL A 157 17.32 -1.44 -14.69
C VAL A 157 15.87 -1.82 -14.38
N THR A 158 15.22 -2.62 -15.24
CA THR A 158 13.85 -3.09 -14.99
C THR A 158 13.85 -4.10 -13.86
N ALA A 159 14.77 -5.07 -13.87
CA ALA A 159 14.98 -6.00 -12.77
C ALA A 159 15.32 -5.28 -11.46
N ARG A 160 16.22 -4.28 -11.50
CA ARG A 160 16.50 -3.41 -10.33
C ARG A 160 15.24 -2.71 -9.80
N THR A 161 14.42 -2.17 -10.69
CA THR A 161 13.20 -1.43 -10.34
C THR A 161 12.14 -2.35 -9.72
N LYS A 162 11.95 -3.57 -10.27
CA LYS A 162 11.02 -4.56 -9.72
C LYS A 162 11.52 -5.11 -8.38
N ALA A 163 12.82 -5.36 -8.23
CA ALA A 163 13.42 -5.75 -6.96
C ALA A 163 13.22 -4.68 -5.88
N LEU A 164 13.45 -3.40 -6.20
CA LEU A 164 13.13 -2.29 -5.28
C LEU A 164 11.64 -2.20 -4.97
N GLY A 165 10.77 -2.58 -5.91
CA GLY A 165 9.33 -2.75 -5.68
C GLY A 165 9.02 -3.78 -4.61
N ALA A 166 9.56 -4.98 -4.75
CA ALA A 166 9.41 -6.04 -3.76
C ALA A 166 9.95 -5.63 -2.39
N ILE A 167 11.13 -5.02 -2.34
CA ILE A 167 11.71 -4.50 -1.09
C ILE A 167 10.79 -3.46 -0.47
N SER A 168 10.26 -2.51 -1.25
CA SER A 168 9.32 -1.49 -0.75
C SER A 168 8.08 -2.11 -0.13
N SER A 169 7.51 -3.16 -0.74
CA SER A 169 6.36 -3.88 -0.20
C SER A 169 6.72 -4.70 1.04
N LEU A 170 7.93 -5.27 1.08
CA LEU A 170 8.41 -6.11 2.18
C LEU A 170 8.72 -5.33 3.46
N ILE A 171 9.28 -4.13 3.34
CA ILE A 171 9.67 -3.29 4.49
C ILE A 171 8.48 -2.51 5.09
N ARG A 172 7.39 -2.35 4.35
CA ARG A 172 6.20 -1.61 4.83
C ARG A 172 5.61 -2.28 6.06
N HIS A 173 5.54 -1.53 7.15
CA HIS A 173 5.08 -1.94 8.47
C HIS A 173 5.81 -3.20 9.02
N ASN A 174 7.04 -3.45 8.55
CA ASN A 174 7.84 -4.62 8.91
C ASN A 174 9.21 -4.19 9.46
N LYS A 175 9.28 -3.97 10.78
CA LYS A 175 10.48 -3.49 11.47
C LYS A 175 11.71 -4.40 11.28
N PRO A 176 11.61 -5.75 11.36
CA PRO A 176 12.72 -6.64 11.04
C PRO A 176 13.28 -6.44 9.63
N ALA A 177 12.41 -6.31 8.62
CA ALA A 177 12.85 -6.08 7.24
C ALA A 177 13.51 -4.71 7.05
N ILE A 178 12.99 -3.65 7.70
CA ILE A 178 13.65 -2.33 7.73
C ILE A 178 15.06 -2.46 8.32
N ALA A 179 15.21 -3.08 9.49
CA ALA A 179 16.51 -3.26 10.13
C ALA A 179 17.49 -4.04 9.24
N ALA A 180 17.05 -5.13 8.63
CA ALA A 180 17.86 -5.91 7.69
C ALA A 180 18.26 -5.10 6.45
N PHE A 181 17.34 -4.30 5.90
CA PHE A 181 17.63 -3.39 4.79
C PHE A 181 18.70 -2.35 5.14
N ARG A 182 18.67 -1.80 6.37
CA ARG A 182 19.72 -0.87 6.85
C ARG A 182 21.07 -1.57 6.99
N LEU A 183 21.10 -2.75 7.61
CA LEU A 183 22.32 -3.52 7.81
C LEU A 183 22.99 -3.92 6.48
N ALA A 184 22.20 -4.12 5.42
CA ALA A 184 22.69 -4.42 4.09
C ALA A 184 23.07 -3.18 3.25
N ASN A 185 23.30 -2.02 3.88
CA ASN A 185 23.64 -0.74 3.22
C ASN A 185 22.58 -0.28 2.20
N GLY A 186 21.30 -0.55 2.45
CA GLY A 186 20.20 -0.20 1.55
C GLY A 186 20.11 1.29 1.19
N TYR A 187 20.49 2.21 2.10
CA TYR A 187 20.54 3.65 1.80
C TYR A 187 21.60 4.01 0.76
N ALA A 188 22.78 3.38 0.76
CA ALA A 188 23.78 3.65 -0.26
C ALA A 188 23.24 3.27 -1.65
N ALA A 189 22.60 2.11 -1.74
CA ALA A 189 21.97 1.66 -2.98
C ALA A 189 20.79 2.55 -3.42
N LEU A 190 20.01 3.11 -2.48
CA LEU A 190 18.97 4.10 -2.78
C LEU A 190 19.57 5.40 -3.35
N ARG A 191 20.70 5.87 -2.81
CA ARG A 191 21.41 7.04 -3.35
C ARG A 191 21.90 6.77 -4.78
N ASP A 192 22.45 5.59 -5.04
CA ASP A 192 22.90 5.20 -6.37
C ASP A 192 21.72 5.13 -7.34
N ALA A 193 20.56 4.64 -6.89
CA ALA A 193 19.33 4.61 -7.67
C ALA A 193 18.85 6.02 -8.07
N LEU A 194 18.99 7.02 -7.19
CA LEU A 194 18.68 8.42 -7.51
C LEU A 194 19.61 9.01 -8.59
N SER A 195 20.83 8.47 -8.72
CA SER A 195 21.81 8.91 -9.72
C SER A 195 21.61 8.24 -11.09
N SER A 196 20.64 7.32 -11.21
CA SER A 196 20.28 6.68 -12.48
C SER A 196 19.56 7.64 -13.41
N GLU A 197 19.69 7.46 -14.72
CA GLU A 197 18.90 8.20 -15.72
C GLU A 197 17.45 7.68 -15.85
N ASN A 198 17.13 6.54 -15.22
CA ASN A 198 15.80 5.94 -15.32
C ASN A 198 14.83 6.60 -14.34
N VAL A 199 13.93 7.42 -14.86
CA VAL A 199 12.88 8.13 -14.12
C VAL A 199 12.03 7.18 -13.26
N ARG A 200 11.63 6.00 -13.77
CA ARG A 200 10.81 5.05 -12.98
C ARG A 200 11.56 4.54 -11.76
N PHE A 201 12.86 4.29 -11.92
CA PHE A 201 13.71 3.82 -10.84
C PHE A 201 13.94 4.92 -9.80
N GLN A 202 14.22 6.16 -10.24
CA GLN A 202 14.35 7.33 -9.38
C GLN A 202 13.08 7.58 -8.56
N ARG A 203 11.90 7.61 -9.20
CA ARG A 203 10.60 7.77 -8.50
C ARG A 203 10.39 6.71 -7.44
N LYS A 204 10.68 5.45 -7.78
CA LYS A 204 10.55 4.34 -6.83
C LYS A 204 11.49 4.52 -5.64
N ALA A 205 12.75 4.89 -5.88
CA ALA A 205 13.73 5.15 -4.83
C ALA A 205 13.32 6.32 -3.92
N LEU A 206 12.87 7.46 -4.48
CA LEU A 206 12.35 8.60 -3.73
C LEU A 206 11.19 8.20 -2.81
N ASN A 207 10.25 7.38 -3.32
CA ASN A 207 9.13 6.89 -2.53
C ASN A 207 9.57 5.96 -1.37
N VAL A 208 10.57 5.10 -1.59
CA VAL A 208 11.13 4.26 -0.52
C VAL A 208 11.84 5.11 0.53
N ILE A 209 12.64 6.09 0.11
CA ILE A 209 13.35 7.00 1.01
C ILE A 209 12.35 7.76 1.86
N HIS A 210 11.33 8.36 1.25
CA HIS A 210 10.30 9.09 1.98
C HIS A 210 9.61 8.21 3.04
N TYR A 211 9.23 6.99 2.67
CA TYR A 211 8.66 6.03 3.62
C TYR A 211 9.59 5.76 4.82
N LEU A 212 10.87 5.51 4.55
CA LEU A 212 11.85 5.22 5.60
C LEU A 212 12.06 6.42 6.55
N LEU A 213 12.11 7.65 6.01
CA LEU A 213 12.26 8.87 6.81
C LEU A 213 11.05 9.13 7.71
N GLN A 214 9.83 8.77 7.28
CA GLN A 214 8.62 8.87 8.10
C GLN A 214 8.58 7.80 9.20
N GLU A 215 9.04 6.58 8.91
CA GLU A 215 9.05 5.49 9.89
C GLU A 215 10.11 5.69 10.99
N ASN A 216 11.26 6.28 10.67
CA ASN A 216 12.32 6.57 11.65
C ASN A 216 13.05 7.88 11.35
N HIS A 217 12.76 8.90 12.14
CA HIS A 217 13.42 10.20 12.05
C HIS A 217 14.94 10.15 12.26
N SER A 218 15.48 9.14 12.96
CA SER A 218 16.93 8.96 13.10
C SER A 218 17.65 8.67 11.78
N ASP A 219 16.92 8.18 10.77
CA ASP A 219 17.48 7.94 9.44
C ASP A 219 17.78 9.24 8.69
N CYS A 220 17.18 10.37 9.09
CA CYS A 220 17.46 11.68 8.47
C CYS A 220 18.94 12.05 8.58
N ASN A 221 19.60 11.69 9.70
CA ASN A 221 21.02 11.95 9.90
C ASN A 221 21.87 11.08 8.97
N VAL A 222 21.56 9.79 8.86
CA VAL A 222 22.23 8.86 7.94
C VAL A 222 22.08 9.31 6.47
N VAL A 223 20.87 9.68 6.08
CA VAL A 223 20.55 10.17 4.73
C VAL A 223 21.28 11.50 4.44
N THR A 224 21.39 12.38 5.43
CA THR A 224 22.15 13.64 5.30
C THR A 224 23.65 13.35 5.12
N GLU A 225 24.24 12.48 5.94
CA GLU A 225 25.66 12.11 5.86
C GLU A 225 26.03 11.41 4.55
N LEU A 226 25.12 10.58 4.01
CA LEU A 226 25.30 9.93 2.71
C LEU A 226 25.19 10.92 1.53
N GLY A 227 24.81 12.17 1.76
CA GLY A 227 24.78 13.21 0.73
C GLY A 227 23.53 13.23 -0.13
N PHE A 228 22.42 12.63 0.33
CA PHE A 228 21.13 12.71 -0.36
C PHE A 228 20.63 14.14 -0.61
N PRO A 229 20.79 15.12 0.30
CA PRO A 229 20.34 16.50 0.04
C PRO A 229 20.87 17.06 -1.29
N ARG A 230 22.14 16.78 -1.61
CA ARG A 230 22.77 17.25 -2.87
C ARG A 230 22.13 16.61 -4.10
N VAL A 231 21.88 15.31 -4.04
CA VAL A 231 21.25 14.56 -5.14
C VAL A 231 19.80 14.99 -5.31
N MET A 232 19.05 15.15 -4.22
CA MET A 232 17.66 15.61 -4.26
C MET A 232 17.54 17.05 -4.77
N MET A 233 18.48 17.95 -4.43
CA MET A 233 18.51 19.29 -5.01
C MET A 233 18.66 19.26 -6.54
N HIS A 234 19.51 18.38 -7.07
CA HIS A 234 19.62 18.19 -8.52
C HIS A 234 18.30 17.65 -9.12
N LEU A 235 17.67 16.68 -8.47
CA LEU A 235 16.40 16.08 -8.92
C LEU A 235 15.20 17.02 -8.79
N ALA A 236 15.24 18.01 -7.89
CA ALA A 236 14.21 19.06 -7.80
C ALA A 236 14.15 19.94 -9.06
N SER A 237 15.19 19.91 -9.90
CA SER A 237 15.24 20.56 -11.21
C SER A 237 14.97 19.59 -12.38
N SER A 238 14.55 18.34 -12.12
CA SER A 238 14.24 17.35 -13.16
C SER A 238 13.08 17.80 -14.07
N ASP A 239 13.04 17.35 -15.32
CA ASP A 239 11.91 17.60 -16.22
C ASP A 239 10.66 16.78 -15.84
N ASP A 240 10.86 15.64 -15.19
CA ASP A 240 9.78 14.76 -14.72
C ASP A 240 9.15 15.30 -13.42
N GLY A 241 7.83 15.55 -13.46
CA GLY A 241 7.09 16.12 -12.33
C GLY A 241 7.11 15.27 -11.07
N GLU A 242 6.93 13.95 -11.20
CA GLU A 242 6.89 13.06 -10.06
C GLU A 242 8.28 12.89 -9.41
N VAL A 243 9.37 12.90 -10.19
CA VAL A 243 10.74 12.94 -9.64
C VAL A 243 10.99 14.24 -8.88
N ARG A 244 10.58 15.39 -9.45
CA ARG A 244 10.72 16.68 -8.75
C ARG A 244 9.95 16.70 -7.43
N GLU A 245 8.69 16.26 -7.45
CA GLU A 245 7.84 16.21 -6.26
C GLU A 245 8.42 15.27 -5.19
N GLY A 246 8.87 14.07 -5.59
CA GLY A 246 9.52 13.14 -4.67
C GLY A 246 10.81 13.71 -4.05
N ALA A 247 11.60 14.45 -4.84
CA ALA A 247 12.81 15.10 -4.37
C ALA A 247 12.53 16.26 -3.41
N LEU A 248 11.55 17.13 -3.74
CA LEU A 248 11.10 18.23 -2.88
C LEU A 248 10.53 17.73 -1.56
N ARG A 249 9.75 16.63 -1.60
CA ARG A 249 9.21 15.97 -0.40
C ARG A 249 10.32 15.43 0.49
N GLY A 250 11.33 14.77 -0.08
CA GLY A 250 12.51 14.33 0.66
C GLY A 250 13.29 15.48 1.30
N LEU A 251 13.50 16.59 0.57
CA LEU A 251 14.15 17.79 1.10
C LEU A 251 13.36 18.44 2.25
N LEU A 252 12.04 18.48 2.15
CA LEU A 252 11.16 19.01 3.20
C LEU A 252 11.27 18.19 4.50
N GLU A 253 11.22 16.87 4.40
CA GLU A 253 11.35 15.98 5.56
C GLU A 253 12.70 16.17 6.28
N LEU A 254 13.78 16.33 5.50
CA LEU A 254 15.12 16.59 6.03
C LEU A 254 15.24 17.98 6.65
N ALA A 255 14.59 19.01 6.07
CA ALA A 255 14.59 20.37 6.61
C ALA A 255 13.79 20.47 7.91
N GLN A 256 12.66 19.77 8.00
CA GLN A 256 11.83 19.72 9.21
C GLN A 256 12.59 19.08 10.37
N ASN A 257 13.34 18.00 10.14
CA ASN A 257 14.14 17.38 11.19
C ASN A 257 15.27 18.32 11.69
N LYS A 258 15.96 19.02 10.78
CA LYS A 258 16.99 20.02 11.13
C LYS A 258 16.49 21.20 11.94
N SER A 259 15.19 21.52 11.90
CA SER A 259 14.62 22.57 12.76
C SER A 259 14.61 22.18 14.25
N GLY A 260 14.72 20.88 14.56
CA GLY A 260 14.77 20.33 15.92
C GLY A 260 16.19 20.10 16.48
N GLU A 261 17.20 19.89 15.62
CA GLU A 261 18.61 19.67 16.02
C GLU A 261 19.50 20.81 15.52
N VAL A 262 20.37 21.34 16.41
CA VAL A 262 21.23 22.53 16.20
C VAL A 262 21.76 22.63 14.76
N ALA A 263 21.35 23.70 14.07
CA ALA A 263 21.74 24.08 12.72
C ALA A 263 23.28 24.15 12.56
N GLY A 264 23.89 23.03 12.15
CA GLY A 264 25.35 22.90 12.15
C GLY A 264 25.98 22.28 10.90
N SER A 265 25.21 21.87 9.88
CA SER A 265 25.80 21.03 8.81
C SER A 265 25.48 21.36 7.36
N SER A 266 24.51 22.24 7.03
CA SER A 266 24.40 22.68 5.63
C SER A 266 25.38 23.81 5.36
N SER A 267 26.21 23.62 4.33
CA SER A 267 27.10 24.69 3.87
C SER A 267 26.25 25.87 3.37
N ILE A 268 26.70 27.10 3.62
CA ILE A 268 26.04 28.32 3.13
C ILE A 268 25.76 28.22 1.62
N GLU A 269 26.68 27.60 0.87
CA GLU A 269 26.54 27.34 -0.56
C GLU A 269 25.36 26.42 -0.92
N GLU A 270 25.08 25.39 -0.14
CA GLU A 270 23.93 24.50 -0.36
C GLU A 270 22.61 25.22 -0.10
N ASN A 271 22.55 26.06 0.93
CA ASN A 271 21.36 26.86 1.25
C ASN A 271 21.08 27.90 0.15
N GLU A 272 22.11 28.52 -0.42
CA GLU A 272 21.97 29.44 -1.56
C GLU A 272 21.54 28.72 -2.84
N LYS A 273 22.11 27.55 -3.14
CA LYS A 273 21.68 26.73 -4.28
C LYS A 273 20.23 26.29 -4.15
N LEU A 274 19.82 25.83 -2.98
CA LEU A 274 18.41 25.46 -2.72
C LEU A 274 17.49 26.67 -2.93
N LYS A 275 17.90 27.86 -2.47
CA LYS A 275 17.14 29.10 -2.65
C LYS A 275 16.94 29.41 -4.14
N GLN A 276 18.00 29.32 -4.93
CA GLN A 276 17.96 29.56 -6.38
C GLN A 276 17.03 28.58 -7.08
N ILE A 277 17.14 27.28 -6.78
CA ILE A 277 16.28 26.24 -7.35
C ILE A 277 14.81 26.52 -7.02
N LEU A 278 14.50 26.83 -5.77
CA LEU A 278 13.11 27.15 -5.37
C LEU A 278 12.60 28.41 -6.07
N GLN A 279 13.42 29.46 -6.21
CA GLN A 279 13.04 30.67 -6.95
C GLN A 279 12.77 30.38 -8.44
N GLU A 280 13.57 29.53 -9.08
CA GLU A 280 13.34 29.09 -10.45
C GLU A 280 12.05 28.29 -10.57
N ARG A 281 11.79 27.35 -9.65
CA ARG A 281 10.53 26.59 -9.62
C ARG A 281 9.32 27.48 -9.40
N ILE A 282 9.38 28.42 -8.45
CA ILE A 282 8.31 29.39 -8.20
C ILE A 282 8.00 30.23 -9.44
N ARG A 283 9.03 30.64 -10.20
CA ARG A 283 8.87 31.35 -11.47
C ARG A 283 8.24 30.48 -12.55
N GLY A 284 8.69 29.23 -12.65
CA GLY A 284 8.11 28.23 -13.56
C GLY A 284 6.63 28.00 -13.29
N ILE A 285 6.28 27.69 -12.04
CA ILE A 285 4.88 27.53 -11.57
C ILE A 285 4.06 28.80 -11.86
N SER A 286 4.60 29.99 -11.57
CA SER A 286 3.89 31.25 -11.83
C SER A 286 3.56 31.49 -13.31
N SER A 287 4.22 30.78 -14.23
CA SER A 287 4.05 30.93 -15.68
C SER A 287 3.22 29.81 -16.31
N MET A 288 2.73 28.83 -15.52
CA MET A 288 1.94 27.69 -15.98
C MET A 288 0.49 28.06 -16.30
N SER A 289 -0.17 27.27 -17.14
CA SER A 289 -1.61 27.40 -17.39
C SER A 289 -2.43 26.92 -16.18
N PRO A 290 -3.72 27.30 -16.07
CA PRO A 290 -4.60 26.82 -15.00
C PRO A 290 -4.71 25.30 -14.90
N GLU A 291 -4.72 24.60 -16.05
CA GLU A 291 -4.76 23.13 -16.12
C GLU A 291 -3.49 22.52 -15.54
N ASP A 292 -2.33 23.06 -15.93
CA ASP A 292 -1.02 22.60 -15.45
C ASP A 292 -0.81 22.92 -13.96
N LEU A 293 -1.37 24.04 -13.48
CA LEU A 293 -1.35 24.37 -12.05
C LEU A 293 -2.15 23.36 -11.20
N GLY A 294 -3.25 22.84 -11.74
CA GLY A 294 -4.02 21.76 -11.12
C GLY A 294 -3.21 20.47 -11.02
N ALA A 295 -2.50 20.10 -12.09
CA ALA A 295 -1.61 18.94 -12.09
C ALA A 295 -0.43 19.09 -11.11
N ALA A 296 0.13 20.29 -10.99
CA ALA A 296 1.25 20.59 -10.09
C ALA A 296 0.83 20.93 -8.64
N LYS A 297 -0.35 20.50 -8.17
CA LYS A 297 -0.86 20.82 -6.84
C LYS A 297 0.11 20.42 -5.72
N GLU A 298 0.65 19.20 -5.78
CA GLU A 298 1.60 18.71 -4.78
C GLU A 298 2.92 19.49 -4.84
N GLU A 299 3.47 19.71 -6.04
CA GLU A 299 4.67 20.54 -6.23
C GLU A 299 4.51 21.94 -5.61
N ARG A 300 3.36 22.61 -5.82
CA ARG A 300 3.07 23.95 -5.27
C ARG A 300 3.09 23.97 -3.75
N GLN A 301 2.46 22.98 -3.11
CA GLN A 301 2.40 22.86 -1.66
C GLN A 301 3.77 22.53 -1.05
N LEU A 302 4.53 21.66 -1.70
CA LEU A 302 5.87 21.26 -1.27
C LEU A 302 6.86 22.44 -1.36
N VAL A 303 6.84 23.20 -2.47
CA VAL A 303 7.71 24.37 -2.66
C VAL A 303 7.45 25.44 -1.60
N ASP A 304 6.18 25.76 -1.33
CA ASP A 304 5.83 26.73 -0.30
C ASP A 304 6.20 26.26 1.10
N SER A 305 5.91 24.99 1.42
CA SER A 305 6.24 24.41 2.73
C SER A 305 7.75 24.40 2.95
N LEU A 306 8.53 23.98 1.95
CA LEU A 306 9.98 23.93 2.03
C LEU A 306 10.60 25.33 2.15
N TRP A 307 10.08 26.31 1.41
CA TRP A 307 10.50 27.70 1.52
C TRP A 307 10.26 28.25 2.93
N ASN A 308 9.06 28.05 3.47
CA ASN A 308 8.70 28.50 4.80
C ASN A 308 9.56 27.81 5.89
N THR A 309 9.78 26.50 5.78
CA THR A 309 10.63 25.75 6.73
C THR A 309 12.09 26.19 6.68
N CYS A 310 12.63 26.52 5.51
CA CYS A 310 14.05 26.90 5.38
C CYS A 310 14.34 28.37 5.70
N TYR A 311 13.41 29.29 5.39
CA TYR A 311 13.67 30.73 5.44
C TYR A 311 12.76 31.51 6.40
N ASN A 312 11.75 30.87 7.01
CA ASN A 312 10.76 31.51 7.89
C ASN A 312 10.04 32.72 7.26
N GLU A 313 9.89 32.70 5.93
CA GLU A 313 9.22 33.73 5.14
C GLU A 313 8.13 33.09 4.27
N PRO A 314 7.03 33.79 3.96
CA PRO A 314 6.05 33.29 3.01
C PRO A 314 6.67 33.23 1.60
N SER A 315 6.39 32.16 0.85
CA SER A 315 6.83 32.08 -0.54
C SER A 315 6.05 33.07 -1.42
N SER A 316 6.63 33.53 -2.52
CA SER A 316 5.89 34.40 -3.46
C SER A 316 4.72 33.68 -4.14
N LEU A 317 4.64 32.34 -4.07
CA LEU A 317 3.44 31.61 -4.51
C LEU A 317 2.27 31.87 -3.56
N ARG A 318 2.54 31.92 -2.25
CA ARG A 318 1.54 32.20 -1.22
C ARG A 318 1.02 33.63 -1.34
N GLU A 319 1.91 34.59 -1.57
CA GLU A 319 1.53 35.99 -1.80
C GLU A 319 0.66 36.17 -3.05
N LYS A 320 0.92 35.37 -4.10
CA LYS A 320 0.12 35.39 -5.34
C LYS A 320 -1.16 34.56 -5.28
N GLY A 321 -1.45 33.90 -4.16
CA GLY A 321 -2.61 33.01 -4.04
C GLY A 321 -2.54 31.76 -4.92
N LEU A 322 -1.34 31.34 -5.32
CA LEU A 322 -1.11 30.18 -6.19
C LEU A 322 -0.84 28.88 -5.42
N VAL A 323 -0.75 28.90 -4.08
CA VAL A 323 -0.49 27.67 -3.30
C VAL A 323 -1.73 26.78 -3.18
N VAL A 324 -2.90 27.39 -3.01
CA VAL A 324 -4.20 26.69 -3.01
C VAL A 324 -5.10 27.47 -3.97
N LEU A 325 -5.49 26.83 -5.09
CA LEU A 325 -6.36 27.50 -6.05
C LEU A 325 -7.81 27.53 -5.54
N PRO A 326 -8.60 28.55 -5.90
CA PRO A 326 -10.02 28.62 -5.54
C PRO A 326 -10.78 27.37 -6.05
N GLY A 327 -11.35 26.59 -5.13
CA GLY A 327 -12.12 25.38 -5.44
C GLY A 327 -11.38 24.05 -5.26
N GLU A 328 -10.08 24.06 -4.96
CA GLU A 328 -9.31 22.82 -4.71
C GLU A 328 -9.65 22.12 -3.38
N ASP A 329 -10.20 22.86 -2.43
CA ASP A 329 -10.72 22.37 -1.15
C ASP A 329 -12.26 22.31 -1.12
N ALA A 330 -12.92 22.61 -2.24
CA ALA A 330 -14.36 22.45 -2.34
C ALA A 330 -14.67 20.95 -2.41
N LEU A 331 -15.45 20.45 -1.45
CA LEU A 331 -16.00 19.11 -1.51
C LEU A 331 -16.68 18.93 -2.89
N PRO A 332 -16.50 17.79 -3.57
CA PRO A 332 -17.21 17.51 -4.81
C PRO A 332 -18.69 17.80 -4.61
N PRO A 333 -19.37 18.46 -5.57
CA PRO A 333 -20.79 18.71 -5.45
C PRO A 333 -21.48 17.36 -5.22
N ASP A 334 -22.19 17.25 -4.10
CA ASP A 334 -22.90 16.03 -3.74
C ASP A 334 -24.06 15.83 -4.71
N VAL A 335 -23.76 15.16 -5.82
CA VAL A 335 -24.72 14.72 -6.82
C VAL A 335 -25.46 13.46 -6.38
N ALA A 336 -24.87 12.68 -5.46
CA ALA A 336 -25.45 11.44 -4.98
C ALA A 336 -26.63 11.68 -4.04
N SER A 337 -26.54 12.63 -3.08
CA SER A 337 -27.67 12.95 -2.20
C SER A 337 -28.86 13.53 -2.94
N LYS A 338 -28.66 14.22 -4.07
CA LYS A 338 -29.77 14.72 -4.91
C LYS A 338 -30.56 13.62 -5.61
N HIS A 339 -29.97 12.44 -5.84
CA HIS A 339 -30.59 11.31 -6.54
C HIS A 339 -30.94 10.13 -5.62
N PHE A 340 -30.26 10.01 -4.48
CA PHE A 340 -30.41 8.96 -3.50
C PHE A 340 -30.56 9.56 -2.10
N GLU A 341 -31.67 10.25 -1.86
CA GLU A 341 -32.10 10.47 -0.47
C GLU A 341 -32.72 9.17 0.05
N PRO A 342 -32.19 8.55 1.12
CA PRO A 342 -32.89 7.47 1.81
C PRO A 342 -34.19 8.04 2.39
N PRO A 343 -35.32 7.28 2.37
CA PRO A 343 -36.61 7.75 2.91
C PRO A 343 -36.54 8.28 4.35
N LEU A 344 -35.55 7.80 5.12
CA LEU A 344 -35.31 8.21 6.51
C LEU A 344 -34.78 9.64 6.65
N ARG A 345 -34.07 10.20 5.66
CA ARG A 345 -33.62 11.60 5.68
C ARG A 345 -34.70 12.57 5.18
N ALA A 346 -35.48 12.18 4.17
CA ALA A 346 -36.61 12.99 3.68
C ALA A 346 -37.67 13.24 4.77
N TRP A 347 -37.91 12.27 5.65
CA TRP A 347 -38.80 12.44 6.80
C TRP A 347 -38.25 13.35 7.91
N ALA A 348 -36.94 13.53 8.02
CA ALA A 348 -36.34 14.46 8.97
C ALA A 348 -36.40 15.92 8.47
N ALA A 349 -36.26 16.13 7.15
CA ALA A 349 -36.36 17.46 6.54
C ALA A 349 -37.79 18.03 6.56
N ASN A 350 -38.81 17.19 6.30
CA ASN A 350 -40.22 17.62 6.32
C ASN A 350 -40.81 17.88 7.71
N ARG A 351 -40.06 17.66 8.81
CA ARG A 351 -40.54 17.98 10.17
C ARG A 351 -40.36 19.45 10.55
N ASN A 352 -39.62 20.23 9.77
CA ASN A 352 -39.30 21.61 10.13
C ASN A 352 -40.16 22.68 9.43
N GLU A 353 -41.07 22.32 8.52
CA GLU A 353 -41.92 23.32 7.84
C GLU A 353 -43.34 23.48 8.39
N ASP A 354 -43.83 22.58 9.26
CA ASP A 354 -45.15 22.74 9.87
C ASP A 354 -45.14 22.41 11.36
N THR A 355 -44.93 23.41 12.21
CA THR A 355 -45.49 23.36 13.57
C THR A 355 -45.74 24.75 14.15
N MET A 356 -46.88 25.34 13.76
CA MET A 356 -47.71 26.08 14.72
C MET A 356 -48.91 25.20 15.06
N SER A 357 -49.13 25.01 16.37
CA SER A 357 -50.31 24.47 17.05
C SER A 357 -50.42 22.95 17.33
N SER A 358 -50.41 22.70 18.65
CA SER A 358 -51.18 21.71 19.44
C SER A 358 -50.99 20.19 19.28
N ASN A 359 -50.32 19.63 20.29
CA ASN A 359 -50.71 18.47 21.11
C ASN A 359 -51.56 17.36 20.45
N GLU A 360 -50.95 16.19 20.23
CA GLU A 360 -51.52 14.90 20.66
C GLU A 360 -50.47 13.76 20.63
N LYS A 361 -50.47 12.94 21.68
CA LYS A 361 -49.60 11.77 21.85
C LYS A 361 -50.00 10.66 20.88
N LYS A 362 -49.08 10.16 20.06
CA LYS A 362 -49.07 8.78 19.57
C LYS A 362 -47.64 8.26 19.39
N GLN A 363 -47.33 7.18 20.10
CA GLN A 363 -46.06 6.45 20.08
C GLN A 363 -45.82 5.81 18.70
N ALA A 364 -44.59 5.94 18.20
CA ALA A 364 -44.06 5.11 17.11
C ALA A 364 -43.40 3.84 17.67
N PRO A 365 -43.49 2.68 17.00
CA PRO A 365 -42.93 1.42 17.49
C PRO A 365 -41.42 1.36 17.27
N LEU A 366 -40.67 1.23 18.36
CA LEU A 366 -39.24 0.92 18.35
C LEU A 366 -39.06 -0.61 18.22
N LEU A 367 -38.52 -1.05 17.08
CA LEU A 367 -38.05 -2.43 16.86
C LEU A 367 -36.54 -2.38 16.61
N LEU A 368 -35.77 -2.25 17.70
CA LEU A 368 -34.36 -2.59 17.76
C LEU A 368 -34.18 -3.46 19.01
N GLY A 369 -33.90 -4.74 18.78
CA GLY A 369 -33.69 -5.73 19.83
C GLY A 369 -32.50 -5.36 20.70
N LEU A 370 -32.77 -5.21 21.99
CA LEU A 370 -31.76 -5.13 23.04
C LEU A 370 -31.08 -6.50 23.17
N GLY A 371 -29.76 -6.54 23.02
CA GLY A 371 -28.94 -7.68 23.40
C GLY A 371 -28.98 -7.91 24.91
N PRO A 372 -28.73 -9.15 25.40
CA PRO A 372 -28.85 -9.49 26.81
C PRO A 372 -27.74 -8.84 27.66
N PRO A 373 -28.04 -8.41 28.90
CA PRO A 373 -27.10 -7.66 29.74
C PRO A 373 -26.10 -8.57 30.47
N THR A 374 -24.83 -8.15 30.45
CA THR A 374 -23.75 -8.63 31.33
C THR A 374 -24.02 -8.19 32.78
N GLN A 375 -24.09 -9.16 33.70
CA GLN A 375 -24.20 -8.91 35.14
C GLN A 375 -22.81 -8.71 35.75
N ASP A 376 -22.55 -7.51 36.28
CA ASP A 376 -21.46 -7.27 37.22
C ASP A 376 -21.91 -7.64 38.66
N PRO A 377 -21.03 -8.22 39.49
CA PRO A 377 -21.38 -8.67 40.85
C PRO A 377 -21.27 -7.54 41.89
N PRO A 378 -22.02 -7.59 43.01
CA PRO A 378 -22.01 -6.56 44.03
C PRO A 378 -20.90 -6.78 45.08
N ALA A 379 -20.44 -5.68 45.67
CA ALA A 379 -19.46 -5.65 46.76
C ALA A 379 -20.13 -5.50 48.16
N GLN A 380 -19.34 -5.88 49.19
CA GLN A 380 -19.49 -5.72 50.66
C GLN A 380 -20.20 -6.90 51.37
N ASN A 381 -19.70 -7.51 52.47
CA ASN A 381 -18.78 -7.06 53.53
C ASN A 381 -18.18 -8.27 54.32
N SER A 382 -16.92 -8.12 54.75
CA SER A 382 -16.27 -8.57 56.01
C SER A 382 -16.72 -9.83 56.78
N PHE A 383 -15.82 -10.82 57.01
CA PHE A 383 -15.06 -11.06 58.27
C PHE A 383 -14.39 -12.46 58.34
N SER A 384 -13.16 -12.48 58.87
CA SER A 384 -12.46 -13.55 59.61
C SER A 384 -11.96 -14.82 58.89
N GLY A 385 -10.68 -15.15 59.07
CA GLY A 385 -10.15 -16.48 58.78
C GLY A 385 -8.63 -16.59 58.50
N ALA A 386 -7.81 -16.30 59.50
CA ALA A 386 -6.47 -16.85 59.80
C ALA A 386 -5.50 -17.31 58.68
N MET A 387 -4.30 -16.70 58.67
CA MET A 387 -3.01 -17.35 58.34
C MET A 387 -1.95 -16.87 59.34
N PRO A 388 -1.18 -17.76 59.98
CA PRO A 388 0.06 -17.40 60.68
C PRO A 388 1.27 -17.65 59.76
N GLY A 389 2.29 -16.81 59.87
CA GLY A 389 3.56 -17.00 59.14
C GLY A 389 4.49 -15.81 59.26
N GLU A 390 4.79 -15.40 60.51
CA GLU A 390 5.91 -14.52 60.83
C GLU A 390 7.24 -15.28 60.74
N GLU A 391 8.25 -14.62 60.17
CA GLU A 391 9.66 -14.52 60.64
C GLU A 391 10.46 -15.81 60.97
N ASN A 392 11.77 -15.93 60.77
CA ASN A 392 12.85 -14.96 60.62
C ASN A 392 14.10 -15.71 60.09
N ARG A 393 15.05 -14.92 59.54
CA ARG A 393 16.53 -15.02 59.64
C ARG A 393 17.20 -16.35 60.04
N ASP A 394 18.26 -16.76 59.34
CA ASP A 394 19.67 -16.40 59.65
C ASP A 394 20.70 -17.36 58.99
N THR A 395 21.76 -16.73 58.46
CA THR A 395 23.20 -17.09 58.45
C THR A 395 23.75 -18.50 58.16
N SER A 396 24.83 -18.48 57.36
CA SER A 396 26.06 -19.30 57.44
C SER A 396 26.02 -20.75 56.92
N ALA A 397 26.69 -20.99 55.80
CA ALA A 397 28.05 -21.57 55.73
C ALA A 397 28.47 -21.77 54.27
#